data_AF-A0A392N714-F1
#
_entry.id   AF-A0A392N714-F1
#
_cell.length_a   1.000
_cell.length_b   1.000
_cell.length_c   1.000
_cell.angle_alpha   90.00
_cell.angle_beta   90.00
_cell.angle_gamma   90.00
#
_symmetry.space_group_name_H-M   'P 1'
#
loop_
_entity.id
_entity.type
_entity.pdbx_description
1 polymer ?
#
loop_
_entity_poly.entity_id
_entity_poly.type
_entity_poly.pdbx_seq_one_letter_code
_entity_poly.pdbx_strand_id
1 'polypeptide(L)'
;MVVKSSSSSKAQAFDMRETAPLAASQNMYQTDPDAKFLGALSVGVPGELAGLHAAWLKHGRLPWKTLFQPAIEFAKNGFVVSPTLRDYLVNDEDKIMNDLGLKSIYAPNGILLKAGEICSNVELGQSLEMLAEEGPQAFYNGTVGEKLVKDVIEVGGILTMEDLRNYKVEITDAQTVNVMGYTIYGMPPPSSGTLALSL
;
A
#
# COMPACT_ATOMS: atom_id res chain seq x y z
N MET A 1 6.51 4.59 8.98
CA MET A 1 7.98 4.47 8.75
C MET A 1 8.74 5.36 9.73
N VAL A 2 9.82 4.87 10.36
CA VAL A 2 10.68 5.68 11.24
C VAL A 2 11.99 6.01 10.51
N VAL A 3 12.37 7.29 10.51
CA VAL A 3 13.61 7.78 9.87
C VAL A 3 14.42 8.57 10.90
N LYS A 4 15.70 8.21 11.08
CA LYS A 4 16.65 8.97 11.89
C LYS A 4 17.67 9.68 11.01
N SER A 5 17.72 11.00 11.11
CA SER A 5 18.75 11.81 10.45
C SER A 5 20.09 11.69 11.19
N SER A 6 21.17 11.41 10.47
CA SER A 6 22.52 11.39 11.05
C SER A 6 23.06 12.80 11.36
N SER A 7 22.68 13.80 10.57
CA SER A 7 23.15 15.18 10.74
C SER A 7 22.50 15.92 11.91
N SER A 8 21.19 15.72 12.12
CA SER A 8 20.45 16.38 13.20
C SER A 8 20.22 15.48 14.41
N SER A 9 20.52 14.18 14.30
CA SER A 9 20.13 13.14 15.26
C SER A 9 18.63 13.04 15.54
N LYS A 10 17.78 13.79 14.82
CA LYS A 10 16.33 13.76 14.96
C LYS A 10 15.75 12.50 14.33
N ALA A 11 14.85 11.84 15.07
CA ALA A 11 14.06 10.70 14.59
C ALA A 11 12.60 11.11 14.39
N GLN A 12 12.04 10.76 13.25
CA GLN A 12 10.67 11.10 12.86
C GLN A 12 9.90 9.87 12.45
N ALA A 13 8.62 9.86 12.76
CA ALA A 13 7.66 8.87 12.29
C ALA A 13 6.81 9.50 11.20
N PHE A 14 6.81 8.87 10.03
CA PHE A 14 5.90 9.15 8.93
C PHE A 14 4.76 8.14 9.04
N ASP A 15 3.61 8.60 9.51
CA ASP A 15 2.38 7.82 9.52
C ASP A 15 1.69 7.93 8.17
N MET A 16 1.76 6.83 7.43
CA MET A 16 1.16 6.67 6.11
C MET A 16 0.07 5.59 6.11
N ARG A 17 -0.50 5.34 7.30
CA ARG A 17 -1.59 4.39 7.49
C ARG A 17 -2.86 4.89 6.82
N GLU A 18 -3.63 3.96 6.31
CA GLU A 18 -4.93 4.22 5.69
C GLU A 18 -5.90 4.87 6.68
N THR A 19 -6.75 5.76 6.18
CA THR A 19 -7.86 6.34 6.95
C THR A 19 -9.20 5.74 6.51
N ALA A 20 -10.23 5.88 7.34
CA ALA A 20 -11.58 5.52 6.91
C ALA A 20 -12.08 6.50 5.83
N PRO A 21 -12.75 6.03 4.76
CA PRO A 21 -13.47 6.90 3.83
C PRO A 21 -14.48 7.78 4.58
N LEU A 22 -14.78 8.96 4.05
CA LEU A 22 -15.72 9.94 4.63
C LEU A 22 -17.13 9.37 4.81
N ALA A 23 -17.52 8.44 3.93
CA ALA A 23 -18.81 7.75 4.00
C ALA A 23 -18.85 6.58 4.99
N ALA A 24 -17.72 6.24 5.63
CA ALA A 24 -17.67 5.17 6.62
C ALA A 24 -18.50 5.52 7.86
N SER A 25 -19.12 4.52 8.47
CA SER A 25 -19.93 4.67 9.67
C SER A 25 -19.68 3.54 10.65
N GLN A 26 -19.94 3.78 11.93
CA GLN A 26 -19.69 2.80 13.00
C GLN A 26 -20.40 1.45 12.76
N ASN A 27 -21.55 1.45 12.09
CA ASN A 27 -22.40 0.28 11.87
C ASN A 27 -22.40 -0.24 10.43
N MET A 28 -21.50 0.22 9.55
CA MET A 28 -21.47 -0.18 8.13
C MET A 28 -21.28 -1.69 7.88
N TYR A 29 -20.81 -2.43 8.88
CA TYR A 29 -20.62 -3.90 8.84
C TYR A 29 -21.64 -4.67 9.69
N GLN A 30 -22.70 -4.02 10.19
CA GLN A 30 -23.63 -4.66 11.13
C GLN A 30 -24.41 -5.81 10.49
N THR A 31 -24.76 -5.69 9.21
CA THR A 31 -25.52 -6.71 8.46
C THR A 31 -24.63 -7.80 7.88
N ASP A 32 -23.37 -7.47 7.61
CA ASP A 32 -22.34 -8.38 7.10
C ASP A 32 -21.01 -8.11 7.81
N PRO A 33 -20.72 -8.82 8.91
CA PRO A 33 -19.48 -8.67 9.64
C PRO A 33 -18.23 -9.10 8.86
N ASP A 34 -18.35 -9.91 7.81
CA ASP A 34 -17.22 -10.38 7.01
C ASP A 34 -16.77 -9.32 5.99
N ALA A 35 -17.65 -8.39 5.62
CA ALA A 35 -17.35 -7.25 4.75
C ALA A 35 -16.29 -6.28 5.33
N LYS A 36 -15.91 -6.42 6.61
CA LYS A 36 -14.76 -5.70 7.21
C LYS A 36 -13.41 -6.32 6.84
N PHE A 37 -13.40 -7.55 6.34
CA PHE A 37 -12.18 -8.29 5.96
C PHE A 37 -12.09 -8.56 4.47
N LEU A 38 -13.24 -8.67 3.78
CA LEU A 38 -13.33 -9.08 2.38
C LEU A 38 -14.20 -8.11 1.58
N GLY A 39 -13.82 -7.89 0.32
CA GLY A 39 -14.56 -7.05 -0.63
C GLY A 39 -14.25 -5.55 -0.52
N ALA A 40 -14.83 -4.76 -1.41
CA ALA A 40 -14.51 -3.35 -1.53
C ALA A 40 -14.93 -2.49 -0.33
N LEU A 41 -15.88 -2.95 0.48
CA LEU A 41 -16.30 -2.23 1.69
C LEU A 41 -15.22 -2.22 2.77
N SER A 42 -14.26 -3.17 2.75
CA SER A 42 -13.15 -3.22 3.70
C SER A 42 -11.98 -2.27 3.35
N VAL A 43 -12.07 -1.53 2.25
CA VAL A 43 -10.96 -0.70 1.73
C VAL A 43 -10.88 0.63 2.49
N GLY A 44 -9.72 0.91 3.08
CA GLY A 44 -9.35 2.23 3.61
C GLY A 44 -8.72 3.12 2.53
N VAL A 45 -8.60 4.43 2.81
CA VAL A 45 -7.97 5.41 1.92
C VAL A 45 -6.45 5.16 1.85
N PRO A 46 -5.88 4.76 0.70
CA PRO A 46 -4.49 4.31 0.66
C PRO A 46 -3.46 5.43 0.88
N GLY A 47 -2.56 5.23 1.86
CA GLY A 47 -1.62 6.26 2.31
C GLY A 47 -0.17 6.13 1.84
N GLU A 48 0.22 4.95 1.35
CA GLU A 48 1.61 4.57 1.08
C GLU A 48 2.34 5.57 0.16
N LEU A 49 1.75 5.93 -0.98
CA LEU A 49 2.37 6.82 -1.97
C LEU A 49 2.62 8.22 -1.41
N ALA A 50 1.67 8.78 -0.67
CA ALA A 50 1.84 10.06 -0.01
C ALA A 50 2.97 10.00 1.03
N GLY A 51 3.03 8.90 1.81
CA GLY A 51 4.05 8.66 2.82
C GLY A 51 5.46 8.60 2.24
N LEU A 52 5.64 7.76 1.22
CA LEU A 52 6.91 7.60 0.51
C LEU A 52 7.33 8.90 -0.17
N HIS A 53 6.40 9.62 -0.80
CA HIS A 53 6.69 10.91 -1.41
C HIS A 53 7.08 11.98 -0.38
N ALA A 54 6.40 12.06 0.77
CA ALA A 54 6.75 12.98 1.84
C ALA A 54 8.16 12.71 2.40
N ALA A 55 8.53 11.44 2.55
CA ALA A 55 9.88 11.06 2.95
C ALA A 55 10.92 11.38 1.87
N TRP A 56 10.59 11.14 0.60
CA TRP A 56 11.45 11.50 -0.53
C TRP A 56 11.67 13.02 -0.62
N LEU A 57 10.63 13.84 -0.46
CA LEU A 57 10.78 15.31 -0.44
C LEU A 57 11.75 15.80 0.65
N LYS A 58 11.80 15.09 1.79
CA LYS A 58 12.62 15.49 2.93
C LYS A 58 14.03 14.90 2.92
N HIS A 59 14.21 13.70 2.37
CA HIS A 59 15.42 12.91 2.52
C HIS A 59 15.94 12.29 1.21
N GLY A 60 15.19 12.40 0.13
CA GLY A 60 15.51 11.85 -1.18
C GLY A 60 16.80 12.44 -1.75
N ARG A 61 17.56 11.59 -2.44
CA ARG A 61 18.81 11.96 -3.13
C ARG A 61 18.82 11.59 -4.60
N LEU A 62 17.96 10.65 -5.00
CA LEU A 62 17.77 10.25 -6.38
C LEU A 62 16.50 10.90 -6.93
N PRO A 63 16.43 11.17 -8.24
CA PRO A 63 15.20 11.66 -8.85
C PRO A 63 14.03 10.69 -8.61
N TRP A 64 12.85 11.21 -8.24
CA TRP A 64 11.65 10.43 -7.92
C TRP A 64 11.39 9.29 -8.92
N LYS A 65 11.34 9.65 -10.20
CA LYS A 65 11.12 8.73 -11.32
C LYS A 65 12.04 7.50 -11.32
N THR A 66 13.31 7.66 -10.94
CA THR A 66 14.29 6.56 -10.95
C THR A 66 14.01 5.50 -9.89
N LEU A 67 13.26 5.84 -8.84
CA LEU A 67 12.89 4.90 -7.78
C LEU A 67 11.88 3.84 -8.26
N PHE A 68 11.11 4.15 -9.30
CA PHE A 68 10.07 3.29 -9.84
C PHE A 68 10.59 2.30 -10.88
N GLN A 69 11.70 2.63 -11.55
CA GLN A 69 12.18 1.90 -12.72
C GLN A 69 12.31 0.38 -12.48
N PRO A 70 12.94 -0.10 -11.38
CA PRO A 70 13.04 -1.54 -11.14
C PRO A 70 11.67 -2.21 -10.95
N ALA A 71 10.74 -1.54 -10.28
CA ALA A 71 9.40 -2.07 -10.04
C ALA A 71 8.56 -2.12 -11.33
N ILE A 72 8.69 -1.10 -12.19
CA ILE A 72 8.06 -1.08 -13.53
C ILE A 72 8.57 -2.26 -14.37
N GLU A 73 9.88 -2.51 -14.36
CA GLU A 73 10.48 -3.61 -15.10
C GLU A 73 9.97 -4.97 -14.61
N PHE A 74 9.94 -5.21 -13.30
CA PHE A 74 9.39 -6.45 -12.75
C PHE A 74 7.90 -6.61 -13.02
N ALA A 75 7.11 -5.53 -12.96
CA ALA A 75 5.69 -5.59 -13.25
C ALA A 75 5.43 -5.94 -14.73
N LYS A 76 6.15 -5.32 -15.68
CA LYS A 76 5.91 -5.50 -17.12
C LYS A 76 6.57 -6.75 -17.70
N ASN A 77 7.83 -7.00 -17.35
CA ASN A 77 8.60 -8.14 -17.88
C ASN A 77 8.38 -9.41 -17.06
N GLY A 78 7.84 -9.25 -15.85
CA GLY A 78 7.53 -10.32 -14.92
C GLY A 78 8.70 -10.70 -14.02
N PHE A 79 8.38 -11.52 -13.03
CA PHE A 79 9.32 -12.11 -12.08
C PHE A 79 9.04 -13.59 -11.90
N VAL A 80 10.05 -14.34 -11.46
CA VAL A 80 9.93 -15.77 -11.21
C VAL A 80 9.10 -16.02 -9.95
N VAL A 81 8.04 -16.81 -10.06
CA VAL A 81 7.22 -17.24 -8.93
C VAL A 81 8.08 -18.08 -7.99
N SER A 82 8.26 -17.62 -6.76
CA SER A 82 8.98 -18.35 -5.72
C SER A 82 8.12 -19.49 -5.15
N PRO A 83 8.72 -20.51 -4.50
CA PRO A 83 7.96 -21.52 -3.78
C PRO A 83 6.99 -20.92 -2.75
N THR A 84 7.42 -19.91 -2.01
CA THR A 84 6.59 -19.21 -1.03
C THR A 84 5.39 -18.52 -1.67
N LEU A 85 5.58 -17.82 -2.79
CA LEU A 85 4.44 -17.23 -3.51
C LEU A 85 3.50 -18.31 -4.00
N ARG A 86 4.03 -19.43 -4.54
CA ARG A 86 3.22 -20.56 -4.98
C ARG A 86 2.34 -21.10 -3.85
N ASP A 87 2.86 -21.24 -2.64
CA ASP A 87 2.09 -21.70 -1.48
C ASP A 87 0.91 -20.76 -1.18
N TYR A 88 1.11 -19.43 -1.24
CA TYR A 88 0.01 -18.47 -1.11
C TYR A 88 -1.02 -18.60 -2.24
N LEU A 89 -0.58 -18.80 -3.49
CA LEU A 89 -1.50 -19.00 -4.62
C LEU A 89 -2.38 -20.23 -4.42
N VAL A 90 -1.84 -21.34 -3.87
CA VAL A 90 -2.64 -22.53 -3.52
C VAL A 90 -3.64 -22.19 -2.42
N ASN A 91 -3.18 -21.55 -1.35
CA ASN A 91 -4.02 -21.27 -0.19
C ASN A 91 -5.20 -20.34 -0.51
N ASP A 92 -5.04 -19.45 -1.49
CA ASP A 92 -6.06 -18.51 -1.95
C ASP A 92 -6.66 -18.90 -3.32
N GLU A 93 -6.54 -20.16 -3.75
CA GLU A 93 -7.00 -20.62 -5.08
C GLU A 93 -8.45 -20.21 -5.37
N ASP A 94 -9.36 -20.47 -4.42
CA ASP A 94 -10.77 -20.13 -4.58
C ASP A 94 -10.98 -18.62 -4.76
N LYS A 95 -10.25 -17.77 -4.04
CA LYS A 95 -10.36 -16.31 -4.18
C LYS A 95 -9.82 -15.84 -5.52
N ILE A 96 -8.67 -16.37 -5.92
CA ILE A 96 -8.03 -16.03 -7.19
C ILE A 96 -8.91 -16.46 -8.37
N MET A 97 -9.45 -17.68 -8.34
CA MET A 97 -10.21 -18.23 -9.46
C MET A 97 -11.59 -17.60 -9.63
N ASN A 98 -12.15 -17.01 -8.55
CA ASN A 98 -13.43 -16.31 -8.55
C ASN A 98 -13.31 -14.80 -8.83
N ASP A 99 -12.10 -14.25 -8.91
CA ASP A 99 -11.86 -12.84 -9.25
C ASP A 99 -11.15 -12.72 -10.60
N LEU A 100 -11.76 -12.01 -11.56
CA LEU A 100 -11.21 -11.92 -12.91
C LEU A 100 -9.85 -11.20 -12.96
N GLY A 101 -9.64 -10.19 -12.11
CA GLY A 101 -8.40 -9.44 -12.02
C GLY A 101 -7.27 -10.32 -11.49
N LEU A 102 -7.48 -10.97 -10.35
CA LEU A 102 -6.51 -11.89 -9.75
C LEU A 102 -6.23 -13.09 -10.68
N LYS A 103 -7.28 -13.68 -11.27
CA LYS A 103 -7.14 -14.79 -12.22
C LYS A 103 -6.28 -14.39 -13.42
N SER A 104 -6.46 -13.20 -13.97
CA SER A 104 -5.67 -12.74 -15.12
C SER A 104 -4.16 -12.66 -14.83
N ILE A 105 -3.79 -12.41 -13.58
CA ILE A 105 -2.40 -12.27 -13.13
C ILE A 105 -1.82 -13.61 -12.69
N TYR A 106 -2.54 -14.33 -11.83
CA TYR A 106 -2.03 -15.51 -11.12
C TYR A 106 -2.48 -16.85 -11.73
N ALA A 107 -3.45 -16.84 -12.65
CA ALA A 107 -3.90 -18.01 -13.39
C ALA A 107 -4.25 -17.68 -14.85
N PRO A 108 -3.34 -17.06 -15.63
CA PRO A 108 -3.65 -16.55 -16.97
C PRO A 108 -4.13 -17.62 -17.95
N ASN A 109 -3.75 -18.89 -17.74
CA ASN A 109 -4.17 -20.05 -18.53
C ASN A 109 -5.33 -20.84 -17.89
N GLY A 110 -6.02 -20.25 -16.90
CA GLY A 110 -7.07 -20.91 -16.13
C GLY A 110 -6.56 -21.89 -15.07
N ILE A 111 -5.25 -21.94 -14.83
CA ILE A 111 -4.59 -22.72 -13.78
C ILE A 111 -3.59 -21.81 -13.08
N LEU A 112 -3.48 -21.92 -11.77
CA LEU A 112 -2.52 -21.17 -10.97
C LEU A 112 -1.08 -21.35 -11.47
N LEU A 113 -0.33 -20.24 -11.49
CA LEU A 113 1.09 -20.26 -11.78
C LEU A 113 1.85 -21.15 -10.79
N LYS A 114 2.84 -21.86 -11.31
CA LYS A 114 3.74 -22.73 -10.55
C LYS A 114 5.04 -22.01 -10.18
N ALA A 115 5.70 -22.50 -9.13
CA ALA A 115 7.05 -22.04 -8.83
C ALA A 115 7.98 -22.25 -10.03
N GLY A 116 8.78 -21.23 -10.35
CA GLY A 116 9.65 -21.21 -11.54
C GLY A 116 9.00 -20.59 -12.79
N GLU A 117 7.67 -20.43 -12.83
CA GLU A 117 7.00 -19.72 -13.93
C GLU A 117 7.11 -18.19 -13.76
N ILE A 118 6.81 -17.45 -14.83
CA ILE A 118 6.86 -15.98 -14.83
C ILE A 118 5.48 -15.42 -14.53
N CYS A 119 5.40 -14.58 -13.50
CA CYS A 119 4.23 -13.76 -13.16
C CYS A 119 4.48 -12.32 -13.59
N SER A 120 3.54 -11.69 -14.30
CA SER A 120 3.62 -10.28 -14.68
C SER A 120 2.28 -9.57 -14.46
N ASN A 121 2.33 -8.26 -14.27
CA ASN A 121 1.17 -7.39 -14.14
C ASN A 121 1.45 -6.09 -14.91
N VAL A 122 1.11 -6.08 -16.20
CA VAL A 122 1.37 -4.96 -17.10
C VAL A 122 0.59 -3.71 -16.69
N GLU A 123 -0.63 -3.86 -16.16
CA GLU A 123 -1.47 -2.74 -15.71
C GLU A 123 -0.89 -2.05 -14.46
N LEU A 124 -0.33 -2.83 -13.53
CA LEU A 124 0.46 -2.28 -12.42
C LEU A 124 1.68 -1.53 -12.96
N GLY A 125 2.37 -2.08 -13.96
CA GLY A 125 3.48 -1.41 -14.64
C GLY A 125 3.09 -0.04 -15.21
N GLN A 126 1.95 0.06 -15.89
CA GLN A 126 1.42 1.32 -16.42
C GLN A 126 1.05 2.31 -15.31
N SER A 127 0.48 1.82 -14.20
CA SER A 127 0.17 2.63 -13.03
C SER A 127 1.44 3.21 -12.40
N LEU A 128 2.47 2.40 -12.24
CA LEU A 128 3.78 2.82 -11.74
C LEU A 128 4.48 3.81 -12.70
N GLU A 129 4.34 3.64 -14.02
CA GLU A 129 4.83 4.59 -15.02
C GLU A 129 4.16 5.97 -14.85
N MET A 130 2.83 6.03 -14.75
CA MET A 130 2.12 7.30 -14.50
C MET A 130 2.58 7.97 -13.20
N LEU A 131 2.75 7.20 -12.12
CA LEU A 131 3.26 7.71 -10.83
C LEU A 131 4.70 8.22 -10.90
N ALA A 132 5.53 7.59 -11.73
CA ALA A 132 6.92 7.99 -11.91
C ALA A 132 7.04 9.32 -12.67
N GLU A 133 6.16 9.57 -13.66
CA GLU A 133 6.16 10.78 -14.48
C GLU A 133 5.41 11.95 -13.83
N GLU A 134 4.21 11.70 -13.31
CA GLU A 134 3.29 12.73 -12.82
C GLU A 134 3.36 12.93 -11.30
N GLY A 135 4.10 12.06 -10.61
CA GLY A 135 4.20 12.05 -9.16
C GLY A 135 2.94 11.48 -8.48
N PRO A 136 2.80 11.64 -7.16
CA PRO A 136 1.67 11.08 -6.40
C PRO A 136 0.32 11.68 -6.81
N GLN A 137 0.29 12.82 -7.50
CA GLN A 137 -0.96 13.45 -7.94
C GLN A 137 -1.73 12.61 -8.96
N ALA A 138 -1.06 11.75 -9.74
CA ALA A 138 -1.74 10.78 -10.59
C ALA A 138 -2.66 9.84 -9.80
N PHE A 139 -2.34 9.57 -8.53
CA PHE A 139 -3.17 8.78 -7.61
C PHE A 139 -4.17 9.63 -6.83
N TYR A 140 -3.72 10.71 -6.19
CA TYR A 140 -4.58 11.45 -5.25
C TYR A 140 -5.51 12.46 -5.92
N ASN A 141 -5.25 12.85 -7.16
CA ASN A 141 -6.06 13.81 -7.92
C ASN A 141 -5.97 13.59 -9.43
N GLY A 142 -5.84 12.34 -9.87
CA GLY A 142 -5.61 12.01 -11.28
C GLY A 142 -6.13 10.64 -11.66
N THR A 143 -5.80 10.25 -12.90
CA THR A 143 -6.40 9.10 -13.60
C THR A 143 -6.25 7.77 -12.87
N VAL A 144 -5.14 7.54 -12.14
CA VAL A 144 -4.94 6.29 -11.39
C VAL A 144 -5.93 6.21 -10.22
N GLY A 145 -6.11 7.32 -9.50
CA GLY A 145 -7.12 7.41 -8.43
C GLY A 145 -8.54 7.28 -8.95
N GLU A 146 -8.85 7.92 -10.08
CA GLU A 146 -10.18 7.85 -10.70
C GLU A 146 -10.55 6.41 -11.09
N LYS A 147 -9.59 5.65 -11.65
CA LYS A 147 -9.77 4.23 -11.95
C LYS A 147 -9.98 3.40 -10.69
N LEU A 148 -9.14 3.59 -9.66
CA LEU A 148 -9.30 2.90 -8.38
C LEU A 148 -10.68 3.14 -7.77
N VAL A 149 -11.10 4.41 -7.68
CA VAL A 149 -12.40 4.78 -7.11
C VAL A 149 -13.53 4.15 -7.91
N LYS A 150 -13.44 4.17 -9.24
CA LYS A 150 -14.42 3.52 -10.10
C LYS A 150 -14.51 2.02 -9.80
N ASP A 151 -13.40 1.30 -9.79
CA ASP A 151 -13.36 -0.15 -9.54
C ASP A 151 -13.94 -0.50 -8.15
N VAL A 152 -13.58 0.28 -7.13
CA VAL A 152 -14.07 0.10 -5.75
C VAL A 152 -15.58 0.33 -5.66
N ILE A 153 -16.10 1.40 -6.26
CA ILE A 153 -17.54 1.70 -6.26
C ILE A 153 -18.34 0.65 -7.05
N GLU A 154 -17.83 0.19 -8.19
CA GLU A 154 -18.51 -0.79 -9.05
C GLU A 154 -18.80 -2.12 -8.33
N VAL A 155 -17.99 -2.48 -7.34
CA VAL A 155 -18.16 -3.70 -6.55
C VAL A 155 -18.60 -3.44 -5.10
N GLY A 156 -19.21 -2.27 -4.85
CA GLY A 156 -19.94 -1.96 -3.61
C GLY A 156 -19.12 -1.32 -2.49
N GLY A 157 -17.94 -0.79 -2.79
CA GLY A 157 -17.16 0.03 -1.86
C GLY A 157 -17.69 1.45 -1.74
N ILE A 158 -17.03 2.23 -0.88
CA ILE A 158 -17.45 3.60 -0.52
C ILE A 158 -16.32 4.64 -0.64
N LEU A 159 -15.19 4.27 -1.23
CA LEU A 159 -14.06 5.17 -1.46
C LEU A 159 -14.40 6.19 -2.54
N THR A 160 -14.02 7.45 -2.33
CA THR A 160 -14.26 8.55 -3.27
C THR A 160 -12.97 9.28 -3.64
N MET A 161 -13.02 10.07 -4.73
CA MET A 161 -11.91 10.97 -5.07
C MET A 161 -11.71 12.08 -4.04
N GLU A 162 -12.74 12.44 -3.28
CA GLU A 162 -12.61 13.39 -2.18
C GLU A 162 -11.79 12.81 -1.03
N ASP A 163 -11.98 11.52 -0.73
CA ASP A 163 -11.17 10.81 0.25
C ASP A 163 -9.68 10.82 -0.13
N LEU A 164 -9.39 10.46 -1.40
CA LEU A 164 -8.02 10.46 -1.92
C LEU A 164 -7.40 11.87 -1.86
N ARG A 165 -8.11 12.91 -2.30
CA ARG A 165 -7.63 14.30 -2.27
C ARG A 165 -7.35 14.80 -0.86
N ASN A 166 -8.16 14.38 0.11
CA ASN A 166 -8.06 14.85 1.49
C ASN A 166 -7.05 14.07 2.33
N TYR A 167 -6.54 12.94 1.83
CA TYR A 167 -5.54 12.15 2.54
C TYR A 167 -4.27 12.96 2.84
N LYS A 168 -3.79 12.87 4.08
CA LYS A 168 -2.56 13.54 4.53
C LYS A 168 -1.73 12.59 5.39
N VAL A 169 -0.43 12.64 5.16
CA VAL A 169 0.57 11.95 6.00
C VAL A 169 0.78 12.76 7.25
N GLU A 170 0.70 12.11 8.41
CA GLU A 170 1.12 12.72 9.66
C GLU A 170 2.62 12.46 9.89
N ILE A 171 3.38 13.52 10.17
CA ILE A 171 4.81 13.42 10.45
C ILE A 171 5.06 13.94 11.86
N THR A 172 5.36 13.03 12.78
CA THR A 172 5.62 13.35 14.19
C THR A 172 7.05 12.99 14.57
N ASP A 173 7.44 13.31 15.79
CA ASP A 173 8.64 12.73 16.38
C ASP A 173 8.40 11.24 16.66
N ALA A 174 9.44 10.43 16.51
CA ALA A 174 9.37 9.02 16.84
C ALA A 174 9.30 8.82 18.36
N GLN A 175 8.59 7.78 18.79
CA GLN A 175 8.62 7.36 20.19
C GLN A 175 10.04 6.88 20.53
N THR A 176 10.53 7.23 21.71
CA THR A 176 11.94 7.00 22.08
C THR A 176 12.03 6.47 23.49
N VAL A 177 12.80 5.39 23.68
CA VAL A 177 13.19 4.90 25.01
C VAL A 177 14.69 4.65 25.04
N ASN A 178 15.31 4.86 26.21
CA ASN A 178 16.70 4.49 26.46
C ASN A 178 16.74 3.28 27.39
N VAL A 179 17.32 2.17 26.93
CA VAL A 179 17.39 0.93 27.70
C VAL A 179 18.73 0.24 27.45
N MET A 180 19.39 -0.20 28.51
CA MET A 180 20.68 -0.92 28.46
C MET A 180 21.77 -0.22 27.61
N GLY A 181 21.80 1.12 27.58
CA GLY A 181 22.76 1.90 26.80
C GLY A 181 22.40 2.07 25.32
N TYR A 182 21.23 1.60 24.88
CA TYR A 182 20.71 1.78 23.52
C TYR A 182 19.54 2.77 23.51
N THR A 183 19.41 3.51 22.41
CA THR A 183 18.21 4.30 22.11
C THR A 183 17.37 3.56 21.08
N ILE A 184 16.16 3.18 21.46
CA ILE A 184 15.21 2.49 20.58
C ILE A 184 14.15 3.50 20.13
N TYR A 185 13.89 3.54 18.83
CA TYR A 185 12.88 4.40 18.21
C TYR A 185 11.70 3.56 17.71
N GLY A 186 10.48 4.03 17.94
CA GLY A 186 9.25 3.35 17.53
C GLY A 186 8.23 4.29 16.88
N MET A 187 7.29 3.71 16.15
CA MET A 187 6.13 4.44 15.65
C MET A 187 5.20 4.83 16.83
N PRO A 188 4.61 6.03 16.81
CA PRO A 188 3.53 6.40 17.74
C PRO A 188 2.25 5.60 17.48
N PRO A 189 1.25 5.69 18.39
CA PRO A 189 -0.12 5.24 18.09
C PRO A 189 -0.61 5.88 16.78
N PRO A 190 -1.41 5.17 15.97
CA PRO A 190 -2.09 3.90 16.27
C PRO A 190 -1.22 2.64 16.06
N SER A 191 0.07 2.77 15.77
CA SER A 191 0.99 1.63 15.69
C SER A 191 1.35 1.07 17.07
N SER A 192 1.85 -0.16 17.11
CA SER A 192 2.23 -0.84 18.35
C SER A 192 3.64 -0.49 18.86
N GLY A 193 4.31 0.53 18.28
CA GLY A 193 5.66 0.92 18.69
C GLY A 193 5.73 1.31 20.16
N THR A 194 4.80 2.13 20.65
CA THR A 194 4.73 2.50 22.08
C THR A 194 4.56 1.30 23.01
N LEU A 195 3.72 0.32 22.64
CA LEU A 195 3.51 -0.88 23.45
C LEU A 195 4.81 -1.69 23.54
N ALA A 196 5.50 -1.91 22.42
CA ALA A 196 6.77 -2.63 22.39
C ALA A 196 7.88 -1.94 23.20
N LEU A 197 7.85 -0.60 23.30
CA LEU A 197 8.83 0.17 24.09
C LEU A 197 8.50 0.22 25.59
N SER A 198 7.29 -0.19 25.99
CA SER A 198 6.82 -0.18 27.39
C SER A 198 7.04 -1.50 28.13
N LEU A 199 7.38 -2.57 27.39
CA LEU A 199 7.70 -3.91 27.90
C LEU A 199 9.20 -4.04 28.17
#